data_AF-A0AAW2VVX1-F1
#
_entry.id   AF-A0AAW2VVX1-F1
#
_cell.length_a   1.000
_cell.length_b   1.000
_cell.length_c   1.000
_cell.angle_alpha   90.00
_cell.angle_beta   90.00
_cell.angle_gamma   90.00
#
_symmetry.space_group_name_H-M   'P 1'
#
loop_
_entity.id
_entity.type
_entity.pdbx_description
1 polymer ?
#
loop_
_entity_poly.entity_id
_entity_poly.type
_entity_poly.pdbx_seq_one_letter_code
_entity_poly.pdbx_strand_id
1 'polypeptide(L)'
;MKGLLTVIQVIRPEPTDTNPRTSEIEQWTEKDQIGRGAILSALSYTLFDVYCSDSYTAKSLWDELDRKYTTEEQGLEKYYVFKFMLYQMVEDMSVAEQTHEIINLEHTLDEAS
;
A
#
# COMPACT_ATOMS: atom_id res chain seq x y z
N MET A 1 1.92 -9.05 -6.81
CA MET A 1 2.11 -8.20 -5.61
C MET A 1 2.46 -8.94 -4.31
N LYS A 2 2.44 -10.28 -4.23
CA LYS A 2 2.85 -11.01 -3.00
C LYS A 2 4.34 -10.93 -2.64
N GLY A 3 5.24 -10.69 -3.62
CA GLY A 3 6.69 -10.67 -3.40
C GLY A 3 7.25 -9.39 -2.76
N LEU A 4 6.57 -8.25 -2.92
CA LEU A 4 7.03 -6.96 -2.38
C LEU A 4 6.87 -6.88 -0.86
N LEU A 5 5.80 -7.48 -0.31
CA LEU A 5 5.56 -7.52 1.14
C LEU A 5 6.67 -8.26 1.92
N THR A 6 7.30 -9.28 1.32
CA THR A 6 8.39 -10.02 1.97
C THR A 6 9.67 -9.18 2.10
N VAL A 7 9.92 -8.24 1.17
CA VAL A 7 11.10 -7.37 1.21
C VAL A 7 10.95 -6.27 2.26
N ILE A 8 9.74 -5.74 2.43
CA ILE A 8 9.43 -4.63 3.34
C ILE A 8 9.56 -5.02 4.83
N GLN A 9 9.52 -6.32 5.16
CA GLN A 9 9.60 -6.79 6.56
C GLN A 9 11.02 -7.07 7.08
N VAL A 10 12.06 -7.06 6.23
CA VAL A 10 13.40 -7.47 6.66
C VAL A 10 14.10 -6.32 7.41
N ILE A 11 14.25 -6.48 8.72
CA ILE A 11 14.99 -5.55 9.59
C ILE A 11 16.46 -5.54 9.16
N ARG A 12 17.03 -4.34 8.98
CA ARG A 12 18.45 -4.17 8.64
C ARG A 12 19.33 -4.83 9.72
N PRO A 13 20.25 -5.72 9.37
CA PRO A 13 21.19 -6.28 10.34
C PRO A 13 22.21 -5.21 10.80
N GLU A 14 22.38 -5.06 12.11
CA GLU A 14 23.37 -4.17 12.74
C GLU A 14 24.81 -4.69 12.52
N PRO A 15 25.80 -3.82 12.26
CA PRO A 15 27.20 -4.25 12.16
C PRO A 15 27.70 -4.75 13.53
N THR A 16 28.36 -5.90 13.56
CA THR A 16 29.05 -6.41 14.76
C THR A 16 30.47 -6.79 14.37
N ASP A 17 31.44 -6.46 15.23
CA ASP A 17 32.90 -6.45 15.00
C ASP A 17 33.58 -7.80 14.66
N THR A 18 32.82 -8.85 14.36
CA THR A 18 33.37 -10.16 14.02
C THR A 18 32.72 -10.68 12.75
N ASN A 19 33.51 -10.68 11.66
CA ASN A 19 33.15 -11.08 10.29
C ASN A 19 32.63 -12.52 10.22
N PRO A 20 31.29 -12.70 10.06
CA PRO A 20 30.72 -13.27 8.83
C PRO A 20 29.51 -12.49 8.26
N ARG A 21 29.13 -11.32 8.83
CA ARG A 21 27.87 -10.61 8.49
C ARG A 21 27.93 -9.56 7.38
N THR A 22 29.09 -9.34 6.74
CA THR A 22 29.22 -8.34 5.66
C THR A 22 28.39 -8.72 4.43
N SER A 23 28.39 -10.00 4.04
CA SER A 23 27.62 -10.48 2.89
C SER A 23 26.10 -10.38 3.11
N GLU A 24 25.63 -10.56 4.35
CA GLU A 24 24.21 -10.41 4.68
C GLU A 24 23.76 -8.95 4.61
N ILE A 25 24.60 -8.02 5.07
CA ILE A 25 24.33 -6.57 4.97
C ILE A 25 24.31 -6.12 3.50
N GLU A 26 25.25 -6.62 2.68
CA GLU A 26 25.30 -6.34 1.24
C GLU A 26 24.05 -6.87 0.52
N GLN A 27 23.67 -8.12 0.77
CA GLN A 27 22.46 -8.72 0.20
C GLN A 27 21.18 -7.99 0.65
N TRP A 28 21.11 -7.55 1.92
CA TRP A 28 20.00 -6.75 2.39
C TRP A 28 19.96 -5.39 1.68
N THR A 29 21.11 -4.73 1.53
CA THR A 29 21.23 -3.44 0.86
C THR A 29 20.81 -3.53 -0.60
N GLU A 30 21.23 -4.58 -1.32
CA GLU A 30 20.81 -4.81 -2.70
C GLU A 30 19.29 -4.98 -2.81
N LYS A 31 18.70 -5.79 -1.94
CA LYS A 31 17.24 -6.00 -1.91
C LYS A 31 16.48 -4.71 -1.57
N ASP A 32 17.00 -3.91 -0.64
CA ASP A 32 16.40 -2.62 -0.27
C ASP A 32 16.45 -1.63 -1.45
N GLN A 33 17.58 -1.53 -2.16
CA GLN A 33 17.70 -0.68 -3.35
C GLN A 33 16.73 -1.10 -4.47
N ILE A 34 16.60 -2.42 -4.72
CA ILE A 34 15.63 -2.95 -5.69
C ILE A 34 14.19 -2.62 -5.26
N GLY A 35 13.87 -2.82 -3.98
CA GLY A 35 12.54 -2.50 -3.42
C GLY A 35 12.21 -1.01 -3.54
N ARG A 36 13.17 -0.14 -3.20
CA ARG A 36 13.02 1.32 -3.32
C ARG A 36 12.81 1.73 -4.77
N GLY A 37 13.61 1.20 -5.69
CA GLY A 37 13.45 1.45 -7.12
C GLY A 37 12.08 1.03 -7.66
N ALA A 38 11.57 -0.13 -7.22
CA ALA A 38 10.23 -0.59 -7.59
C ALA A 38 9.13 0.37 -7.10
N ILE A 39 9.19 0.81 -5.83
CA ILE A 39 8.22 1.76 -5.28
C ILE A 39 8.28 3.08 -6.03
N LEU A 40 9.47 3.65 -6.21
CA LEU A 40 9.66 4.92 -6.90
C LEU A 40 9.18 4.87 -8.36
N SER A 41 9.41 3.76 -9.07
CA SER A 41 8.94 3.60 -10.45
C SER A 41 7.41 3.54 -10.59
N ALA A 42 6.70 3.23 -9.51
CA ALA A 42 5.23 3.21 -9.48
C ALA A 42 4.62 4.59 -9.15
N LEU A 43 5.42 5.56 -8.72
CA LEU A 43 4.96 6.91 -8.40
C LEU A 43 4.76 7.77 -9.66
N SER A 44 3.85 8.74 -9.57
CA SER A 44 3.79 9.82 -10.56
C SER A 44 5.06 10.68 -10.49
N TYR A 45 5.39 11.40 -11.57
CA TYR A 45 6.54 12.30 -11.60
C TYR A 45 6.55 13.31 -10.44
N THR A 46 5.38 13.83 -10.06
CA THR A 46 5.23 14.77 -8.94
C THR A 46 5.54 14.16 -7.59
N LEU A 47 5.18 12.90 -7.35
CA LEU A 47 5.49 12.19 -6.11
C LEU A 47 6.93 11.69 -6.11
N PHE A 48 7.44 11.24 -7.26
CA PHE A 48 8.83 10.84 -7.41
C PHE A 48 9.79 11.95 -6.97
N ASP A 49 9.59 13.19 -7.45
CA ASP A 49 10.45 14.34 -7.10
C ASP A 49 10.51 14.62 -5.59
N VAL A 50 9.40 14.36 -4.88
CA VAL A 50 9.32 14.54 -3.42
C VAL A 50 10.02 13.39 -2.67
N TYR A 51 9.92 12.17 -3.18
CA TYR A 51 10.30 10.95 -2.45
C TYR A 51 11.59 10.27 -2.95
N CYS A 52 12.23 10.76 -4.02
CA CYS A 52 13.43 10.12 -4.61
C CYS A 52 14.71 10.26 -3.78
N SER A 53 14.66 10.93 -2.63
CA SER A 53 15.81 11.07 -1.73
C SER A 53 16.36 9.70 -1.28
N ASP A 54 17.69 9.55 -1.30
CA ASP A 54 18.38 8.37 -0.80
C ASP A 54 18.31 8.19 0.73
N SER A 55 17.65 9.13 1.44
CA SER A 55 17.39 9.02 2.88
C SER A 55 16.35 7.95 3.23
N TYR A 56 15.55 7.50 2.26
CA TYR A 56 14.53 6.48 2.48
C TYR A 56 15.07 5.07 2.21
N THR A 57 14.73 4.12 3.08
CA THR A 57 14.76 2.69 2.75
C THR A 57 13.48 2.34 2.01
N ALA A 58 13.41 1.18 1.34
CA ALA A 58 12.18 0.72 0.71
C ALA A 58 11.02 0.67 1.72
N LYS A 59 11.33 0.23 2.95
CA LYS A 59 10.36 0.16 4.04
C LYS A 59 9.90 1.54 4.50
N SER A 60 10.82 2.45 4.85
CA SER A 60 10.41 3.76 5.37
C SER A 60 9.70 4.60 4.30
N LEU A 61 10.06 4.41 3.02
CA LEU A 61 9.32 5.00 1.90
C LEU A 61 7.89 4.45 1.84
N TRP A 62 7.72 3.12 1.88
CA TRP A 62 6.40 2.50 1.86
C TRP A 62 5.54 2.96 3.04
N ASP A 63 6.09 2.92 4.26
CA ASP A 63 5.37 3.32 5.48
C ASP A 63 4.95 4.80 5.43
N GLU A 64 5.79 5.70 4.90
CA GLU A 64 5.44 7.12 4.76
C GLU A 64 4.36 7.35 3.69
N LEU A 65 4.44 6.65 2.56
CA LEU A 65 3.41 6.70 1.52
C LEU A 65 2.09 6.16 2.03
N ASP A 66 2.11 5.01 2.71
CA ASP A 66 0.93 4.38 3.28
C ASP A 66 0.31 5.29 4.34
N ARG A 67 1.08 5.80 5.30
CA ARG A 67 0.57 6.73 6.32
C ARG A 67 -0.08 7.99 5.73
N LYS A 68 0.47 8.52 4.63
CA LYS A 68 0.03 9.81 4.07
C LYS A 68 -1.11 9.67 3.07
N TYR A 69 -1.17 8.56 2.33
CA TYR A 69 -2.13 8.36 1.24
C TYR A 69 -3.11 7.22 1.49
N THR A 70 -2.82 6.36 2.46
CA THR A 70 -3.74 5.39 3.05
C THR A 70 -4.18 5.91 4.42
N THR A 71 -5.07 6.90 4.42
CA THR A 71 -5.89 7.11 5.63
C THR A 71 -6.91 5.99 5.61
N GLU A 72 -6.89 5.09 6.59
CA GLU A 72 -7.84 3.96 6.66
C GLU A 72 -9.28 4.43 6.42
N GLU A 73 -9.63 5.61 6.93
CA GLU A 73 -10.91 6.28 6.74
C GLU A 73 -11.13 6.78 5.30
N GLN A 74 -10.27 7.64 4.74
CA GLN A 74 -10.44 8.20 3.39
C GLN A 74 -10.29 7.16 2.27
N GLY A 75 -9.44 6.16 2.47
CA GLY A 75 -9.24 5.07 1.52
C GLY A 75 -10.46 4.14 1.49
N LEU A 76 -11.04 3.87 2.66
CA LEU A 76 -12.23 3.05 2.80
C LEU A 76 -13.49 3.80 2.33
N GLU A 77 -13.63 5.09 2.66
CA GLU A 77 -14.64 5.99 2.13
C GLU A 77 -14.58 6.02 0.60
N LYS A 78 -13.41 6.30 0.01
CA LYS A 78 -13.24 6.33 -1.45
C LYS A 78 -13.54 4.98 -2.10
N TYR A 79 -13.19 3.87 -1.45
CA TYR A 79 -13.52 2.53 -1.91
C TYR A 79 -15.04 2.28 -1.93
N TYR A 80 -15.75 2.65 -0.87
CA TYR A 80 -17.20 2.50 -0.79
C TYR A 80 -17.93 3.45 -1.75
N VAL A 81 -17.46 4.70 -1.91
CA VAL A 81 -18.02 5.66 -2.87
C VAL A 81 -17.90 5.11 -4.29
N PHE A 82 -16.72 4.56 -4.63
CA PHE A 82 -16.49 3.95 -5.93
C PHE A 82 -17.38 2.72 -6.16
N LYS A 83 -17.52 1.85 -5.14
CA LYS A 83 -18.42 0.69 -5.22
C LYS A 83 -19.88 1.07 -5.40
N PHE A 84 -20.36 2.09 -4.68
CA PHE A 84 -21.73 2.59 -4.80
C PHE A 84 -21.97 3.17 -6.21
N MET A 85 -21.07 4.03 -6.69
CA MET A 85 -21.19 4.66 -8.01
C MET A 85 -21.12 3.68 -9.19
N LEU A 86 -20.36 2.59 -9.04
CA LEU A 86 -20.21 1.57 -10.08
C LEU A 86 -21.08 0.35 -9.89
N TYR A 87 -21.99 0.34 -8.92
CA TYR A 87 -22.89 -0.77 -8.71
C TYR A 87 -23.74 -0.97 -9.98
N GLN A 88 -23.74 -2.20 -10.49
CA GLN A 88 -24.58 -2.62 -11.59
C GLN A 88 -25.46 -3.76 -11.12
N MET A 89 -26.75 -3.67 -11.45
CA MET A 89 -27.69 -4.72 -11.13
C MET A 89 -27.36 -5.99 -11.94
N VAL A 90 -27.45 -7.14 -11.29
CA VAL A 90 -27.22 -8.46 -11.91
C VAL A 90 -28.54 -9.19 -12.10
N GLU A 91 -28.69 -9.89 -13.24
CA GLU A 91 -29.94 -10.59 -13.59
C GLU A 91 -30.25 -11.79 -12.69
N ASP A 92 -29.22 -12.40 -12.10
CA ASP A 92 -29.33 -13.63 -11.28
C ASP A 92 -29.63 -13.37 -9.79
N MET A 93 -29.90 -12.12 -9.41
CA MET A 93 -30.18 -11.73 -8.02
C MET A 93 -31.53 -11.04 -7.91
N SER A 94 -32.29 -11.30 -6.83
CA SER A 94 -33.57 -10.62 -6.67
C SER A 94 -33.38 -9.12 -6.44
N VAL A 95 -34.37 -8.31 -6.84
CA VAL A 95 -34.35 -6.86 -6.60
C VAL A 95 -34.22 -6.54 -5.11
N ALA A 96 -34.79 -7.37 -4.22
CA ALA A 96 -34.73 -7.18 -2.78
C ALA A 96 -33.31 -7.35 -2.23
N GLU A 97 -32.59 -8.39 -2.68
CA GLU A 97 -31.18 -8.62 -2.29
C GLU A 97 -30.26 -7.52 -2.81
N GLN A 98 -30.44 -7.11 -4.07
CA GLN A 98 -29.67 -6.01 -4.66
C GLN A 98 -29.93 -4.67 -3.94
N THR A 99 -31.19 -4.41 -3.56
CA THR A 99 -31.54 -3.23 -2.77
C THR A 99 -30.87 -3.25 -1.41
N HIS A 100 -30.79 -4.42 -0.75
CA HIS A 100 -30.09 -4.55 0.53
C HIS A 100 -28.58 -4.28 0.41
N GLU A 101 -27.94 -4.73 -0.67
CA GLU A 101 -26.53 -4.42 -0.91
C GLU A 101 -26.26 -2.93 -1.10
N ILE A 102 -27.11 -2.24 -1.88
CA ILE A 102 -26.98 -0.79 -2.10
C ILE A 102 -27.18 -0.02 -0.80
N ILE A 103 -28.19 -0.38 0.00
CA ILE A 103 -28.46 0.24 1.31
C ILE A 103 -27.29 0.01 2.29
N ASN A 104 -26.69 -1.17 2.29
CA ASN A 104 -25.52 -1.42 3.13
C ASN A 104 -24.31 -0.58 2.69
N LEU A 105 -24.11 -0.39 1.37
CA LEU A 105 -23.07 0.51 0.86
C LEU A 105 -23.33 1.97 1.28
N GLU A 106 -24.59 2.43 1.23
CA GLU A 106 -25.01 3.77 1.71
C GLU A 106 -24.77 3.92 3.22
N HIS A 107 -25.22 2.98 4.04
CA HIS A 107 -25.00 3.05 5.49
C HIS A 107 -23.52 3.02 5.87
N THR A 108 -22.70 2.23 5.17
CA THR A 108 -21.26 2.20 5.41
C THR A 108 -20.57 3.51 5.00
N LEU A 109 -21.17 4.27 4.07
CA LEU A 109 -20.70 5.61 3.70
C LEU A 109 -21.06 6.65 4.77
N ASP A 110 -22.28 6.62 5.29
CA ASP A 110 -22.72 7.52 6.37
C ASP A 110 -21.93 7.30 7.67
N GLU A 111 -21.52 6.06 7.95
CA GLU A 111 -20.69 5.73 9.11
C GLU A 111 -19.21 6.14 8.94
N ALA A 112 -18.74 6.28 7.69
CA ALA A 112 -17.37 6.62 7.36
C ALA A 112 -17.13 8.12 7.12
N SER A 113 -18.18 8.95 7.15
CA SER A 113 -18.15 10.40 6.92
C SER A 113 -18.26 11.21 8.22
#